data_AF-A0A4R4IRJ0-F1
#
_entry.id   AF-A0A4R4IRJ0-F1
#
_cell.length_a   1.000
_cell.length_b   1.000
_cell.length_c   1.000
_cell.angle_alpha   90.00
_cell.angle_beta   90.00
_cell.angle_gamma   90.00
#
_symmetry.space_group_name_H-M   'P 1'
#
loop_
_entity.id
_entity.type
_entity.pdbx_description
1 polymer ?
#
loop_
_entity_poly.entity_id
_entity_poly.type
_entity_poly.pdbx_seq_one_letter_code
_entity_poly.pdbx_strand_id
1 'polypeptide(L)' 'MSRVSSGFFGLEALNSWQQLAADVTFYYKWGPRDAWSLTRTRLEWWVEQANRLSKERSNG' A
#
# COMPACT_ATOMS: atom_id res chain seq x y z
N MET A 1 8.42 -3.50 -1.97
CA MET A 1 7.04 -4.07 -1.96
C MET A 1 6.68 -4.52 -3.37
N SER A 2 6.08 -5.68 -3.52
CA SER A 2 5.50 -6.10 -4.80
C SER A 2 4.18 -5.38 -5.01
N ARG A 3 3.98 -4.82 -6.21
CA ARG A 3 2.76 -4.09 -6.58
C ARG A 3 1.57 -5.03 -6.63
N VAL A 4 0.45 -4.64 -6.03
CA VAL A 4 -0.80 -5.38 -6.10
C VAL A 4 -1.45 -5.14 -7.47
N SER A 5 -1.84 -6.22 -8.14
CA SER A 5 -2.56 -6.14 -9.43
C SER A 5 -3.93 -5.48 -9.25
N SER A 6 -4.35 -4.70 -10.24
CA SER A 6 -5.65 -3.99 -10.29
C SER A 6 -6.86 -4.89 -10.00
N GLY A 7 -6.76 -6.18 -10.34
CA GLY A 7 -7.78 -7.19 -10.05
C GLY A 7 -8.08 -7.42 -8.56
N PHE A 8 -7.16 -7.10 -7.64
CA PHE A 8 -7.42 -7.25 -6.19
C PHE A 8 -8.55 -6.35 -5.69
N PHE A 9 -8.75 -5.20 -6.34
CA PHE A 9 -9.76 -4.21 -5.96
C PHE A 9 -10.97 -4.17 -6.91
N GLY A 10 -11.00 -4.99 -7.96
CA GLY A 10 -12.11 -5.02 -8.93
C GLY A 10 -12.29 -3.71 -9.72
N LEU A 11 -11.21 -2.96 -9.94
CA LEU A 11 -11.23 -1.66 -10.64
C LEU A 11 -10.42 -1.75 -11.95
N GLU A 12 -11.00 -1.28 -13.07
CA GLU A 12 -10.39 -1.37 -14.42
C GLU A 12 -9.10 -0.56 -14.58
N ALA A 13 -8.94 0.52 -13.81
CA ALA A 13 -7.68 1.26 -13.72
C ALA A 13 -7.59 1.93 -12.34
N LEU A 14 -6.55 1.60 -11.57
CA LEU A 14 -6.23 2.31 -10.33
C LEU A 14 -5.42 3.56 -10.69
N ASN A 15 -5.92 4.74 -10.33
CA ASN A 15 -5.14 5.98 -10.38
C ASN A 15 -3.91 5.84 -9.47
N SER A 16 -2.82 6.59 -9.72
CA SER A 16 -1.55 6.41 -8.99
C SER A 16 -1.68 6.41 -7.46
N TRP A 17 -2.64 7.16 -6.90
CA TRP A 17 -2.91 7.19 -5.46
C TRP A 17 -3.69 5.97 -4.96
N GLN A 18 -4.59 5.40 -5.77
CA GLN A 18 -5.35 4.19 -5.42
C GLN A 18 -4.45 2.97 -5.43
N GLN A 19 -3.45 2.93 -6.32
CA GLN A 19 -2.45 1.88 -6.31
C GLN A 19 -1.54 1.95 -5.07
N LEU A 20 -1.19 3.16 -4.61
CA LEU A 20 -0.49 3.34 -3.32
C LEU A 20 -1.34 2.87 -2.13
N ALA A 21 -2.62 3.27 -2.10
CA ALA A 21 -3.55 2.83 -1.05
C ALA A 21 -3.70 1.30 -1.04
N ALA A 22 -3.78 0.69 -2.22
CA ALA A 22 -3.84 -0.76 -2.43
C ALA A 22 -2.61 -1.49 -1.86
N ASP A 23 -1.42 -1.05 -2.25
CA ASP A 23 -0.15 -1.65 -1.83
C ASP A 23 0.04 -1.56 -0.32
N VAL A 24 -0.30 -0.41 0.28
CA VAL A 24 -0.23 -0.19 1.75
C VAL A 24 -1.26 -1.06 2.48
N THR A 25 -2.50 -1.11 2.00
CA THR A 25 -3.56 -1.94 2.59
C THR A 25 -3.15 -3.42 2.62
N PHE A 26 -2.61 -3.91 1.50
CA PHE A 26 -2.17 -5.29 1.38
C PHE A 26 -0.99 -5.61 2.30
N TYR A 27 0.02 -4.74 2.35
CA TYR A 27 1.22 -4.97 3.17
C TYR A 27 0.92 -4.98 4.67
N TYR A 28 0.12 -4.03 5.14
CA TYR A 28 -0.22 -3.92 6.56
C TYR A 28 -1.46 -4.74 6.96
N LYS A 29 -2.08 -5.46 6.01
CA LYS A 29 -3.32 -6.22 6.21
C LYS A 29 -4.46 -5.37 6.79
N TRP A 30 -4.54 -4.11 6.37
CA TRP A 30 -5.58 -3.21 6.80
C TRP A 30 -6.92 -3.52 6.13
N GLY A 31 -8.00 -3.00 6.70
CA GLY A 31 -9.30 -3.04 6.07
C GLY A 31 -9.32 -2.15 4.81
N PRO A 32 -10.21 -2.45 3.84
CA PRO A 32 -10.28 -1.75 2.56
C PRO A 32 -10.60 -0.26 2.68
N ARG A 33 -11.06 0.23 3.85
CA ARG A 33 -11.36 1.65 4.09
C ARG A 33 -10.26 2.41 4.79
N ASP A 34 -9.33 1.73 5.46
CA ASP A 34 -8.34 2.39 6.31
C ASP A 34 -7.39 3.25 5.47
N ALA A 35 -6.82 2.68 4.40
CA ALA A 35 -5.92 3.41 3.49
C ALA A 35 -6.65 4.44 2.61
N TRP A 36 -7.95 4.24 2.35
CA TRP A 36 -8.76 5.16 1.55
C TRP A 36 -9.09 6.46 2.29
N SER A 37 -9.03 6.46 3.62
CA SER A 37 -9.17 7.66 4.45
C SER A 37 -7.91 8.54 4.49
N LEU A 38 -6.79 8.04 3.96
CA LEU A 38 -5.49 8.71 4.06
C LEU A 38 -5.24 9.63 2.87
N THR A 39 -4.59 10.76 3.14
CA THR A 39 -4.07 11.63 2.09
C THR A 39 -2.88 10.97 1.39
N ARG A 40 -2.60 11.40 0.15
CA ARG A 40 -1.46 10.89 -0.65
C ARG A 40 -0.13 10.95 0.12
N THR A 41 0.18 12.07 0.77
CA THR A 41 1.41 12.25 1.55
C THR A 41 1.50 11.24 2.70
N ARG A 42 0.38 10.90 3.32
CA ARG A 42 0.36 9.92 4.41
C ARG A 42 0.52 8.48 3.89
N LEU A 43 -0.01 8.18 2.70
CA LEU A 43 0.22 6.91 2.02
C LEU A 43 1.68 6.72 1.63
N GLU A 44 2.31 7.76 1.06
CA GLU A 44 3.74 7.75 0.72
C GLU A 44 4.60 7.50 1.97
N TRP A 45 4.28 8.15 3.10
CA TRP A 45 4.95 7.89 4.37
C TRP A 45 4.83 6.42 4.82
N TRP A 46 3.65 5.80 4.66
CA TRP A 46 3.45 4.38 5.00
C TRP A 46 4.20 3.43 4.06
N VAL A 47 4.34 3.77 2.78
CA VAL A 47 5.20 3.02 1.85
C VAL A 47 6.66 3.04 2.29
N GLU A 48 7.16 4.20 2.75
CA GLU A 48 8.50 4.28 3.31
C GLU A 48 8.68 3.40 4.55
N GLN A 49 7.70 3.39 5.46
CA GLN A 49 7.74 2.51 6.64
C GLN A 49 7.73 1.03 6.25
N ALA A 50 6.93 0.64 5.27
CA ALA A 50 6.90 -0.73 4.77
C ALA A 50 8.24 -1.15 4.16
N ASN A 51 8.90 -0.26 3.42
CA ASN A 51 10.23 -0.52 2.88
C ASN A 51 11.29 -0.66 3.98
N ARG A 52 11.20 0.14 5.05
CA ARG A 52 12.08 0.01 6.23
C ARG A 52 11.88 -1.33 6.93
N LEU A 53 10.64 -1.69 7.26
CA LEU A 53 10.30 -2.97 7.89
C LEU A 53 10.70 -4.17 7.03
N SER A 54 10.55 -4.07 5.70
CA SER A 54 10.99 -5.12 4.78
C SER A 54 12.50 -5.34 4.82
N LYS A 55 13.30 -4.26 4.96
CA LYS A 55 14.76 -4.36 5.09
C LYS A 55 15.17 -4.97 6.42
N GLU A 56 14.53 -4.56 7.52
CA GLU A 56 14.77 -5.15 8.85
C GLU A 56 14.45 -6.65 8.85
N ARG A 57 13.36 -7.07 8.19
CA ARG A 57 12.97 -8.48 8.09
C ARG A 57 13.87 -9.33 7.18
N SER A 58 14.60 -8.70 6.25
CA SER A 58 15.55 -9.39 5.38
C SER A 58 16.97 -9.48 5.98
N ASN A 59 17.27 -8.67 6.99
CA ASN A 59 18.54 -8.69 7.72
C ASN A 59 18.49 -9.51 9.02
N GLY A 60 17.33 -10.10 9.36
CA GLY A 60 17.13 -10.96 10.54
C GLY A 60 17.16 -12.44 10.21
#